data_AF-A0A922M4L6-F1
#
_entry.id   AF-A0A922M4L6-F1
#
_cell.length_a   1.000
_cell.length_b   1.000
_cell.length_c   1.000
_cell.angle_alpha   90.00
_cell.angle_beta   90.00
_cell.angle_gamma   90.00
#
_symmetry.space_group_name_H-M   'P 1'
#
loop_
_entity.id
_entity.type
_entity.pdbx_description
1 polymer ?
#
loop_
_entity_poly.entity_id
_entity_poly.type
_entity_poly.pdbx_seq_one_letter_code
_entity_poly.pdbx_strand_id
1 'polypeptide(L)'
;MYTGKDDSTDLEQGKKTDKTVMKLMRPYVLKGHELFMDNYYNSYGLSQKLLDLKTHTVGTLRKSRKENPKNVMHKKLKKGEHVWVRKNNVYVSKWVDKEP
;
A
#
# COMPACT_ATOMS: atom_id res chain seq x y z
N MET A 1 10.98 0.11 -17.51
CA MET A 1 12.39 0.53 -17.31
C MET A 1 12.39 1.72 -16.39
N TYR A 2 13.31 1.78 -15.42
CA TYR A 2 13.51 2.98 -14.61
C TYR A 2 14.35 3.97 -15.42
N THR A 3 13.77 5.11 -15.76
CA THR A 3 14.40 6.15 -16.59
C THR A 3 14.76 7.41 -15.78
N GLY A 4 14.66 7.34 -14.45
CA GLY A 4 14.99 8.46 -13.57
C GLY A 4 14.00 9.61 -13.66
N LYS A 5 14.45 10.77 -14.12
CA LYS A 5 13.67 12.01 -14.12
C LYS A 5 12.80 12.18 -15.38
N ASP A 6 13.15 11.46 -16.45
CA ASP A 6 12.46 11.52 -17.73
C ASP A 6 11.36 10.45 -17.77
N ASP A 7 10.14 10.86 -17.46
CA ASP A 7 8.97 10.01 -17.59
C ASP A 7 7.84 10.86 -18.17
N SER A 8 7.72 10.88 -19.49
CA SER A 8 6.78 11.67 -20.30
C SER A 8 5.31 11.20 -20.18
N THR A 9 4.92 10.68 -19.02
CA THR A 9 3.56 10.21 -18.69
C THR A 9 2.93 11.08 -17.60
N ASP A 10 2.97 12.40 -17.83
CA ASP A 10 2.43 13.44 -16.94
C ASP A 10 0.90 13.63 -17.01
N LEU A 11 0.20 12.80 -17.80
CA LEU A 11 -1.24 12.96 -18.03
C LEU A 11 -2.15 12.32 -16.97
N GLU A 12 -1.65 11.39 -16.15
CA GLU A 12 -2.44 10.75 -15.08
C GLU A 12 -1.96 11.17 -13.68
N GLN A 13 -2.88 11.71 -12.88
CA GLN A 13 -2.65 12.08 -11.48
C GLN A 13 -2.41 10.82 -10.62
N GLY A 14 -1.20 10.68 -10.05
CA GLY A 14 -0.84 9.57 -9.17
C GLY A 14 0.65 9.50 -8.85
N LYS A 15 1.03 8.81 -7.77
CA LYS A 15 2.44 8.62 -7.42
C LYS A 15 3.15 7.75 -8.47
N LYS A 16 4.42 8.07 -8.77
CA LYS A 16 5.26 7.29 -9.70
C LYS A 16 5.34 5.80 -9.30
N THR A 17 5.45 5.51 -8.01
CA THR A 17 5.47 4.13 -7.48
C THR A 17 4.22 3.34 -7.85
N ASP A 18 3.06 3.97 -7.71
CA ASP A 18 1.77 3.33 -7.94
C ASP A 18 1.60 3.04 -9.44
N LYS A 19 2.02 3.98 -10.30
CA LYS A 19 2.05 3.78 -11.77
C LYS A 19 2.94 2.61 -12.16
N THR A 20 4.13 2.52 -11.58
CA THR A 20 5.06 1.40 -11.86
C THR A 20 4.45 0.07 -11.47
N VAL A 21 3.87 -0.04 -10.27
CA VAL A 21 3.20 -1.28 -9.83
C VAL A 21 2.04 -1.63 -10.76
N MET A 22 1.17 -0.67 -11.08
CA MET A 22 0.04 -0.91 -11.97
C MET A 22 0.52 -1.37 -13.36
N LYS A 23 1.56 -0.75 -13.93
CA LYS A 23 2.13 -1.13 -15.23
C LYS A 23 2.69 -2.56 -15.22
N LEU A 24 3.39 -2.94 -14.14
CA LEU A 24 3.94 -4.29 -13.98
C LEU A 24 2.84 -5.34 -13.78
N MET A 25 1.76 -4.97 -13.10
CA MET A 25 0.65 -5.88 -12.79
C MET A 25 -0.36 -6.01 -13.93
N ARG A 26 -0.38 -5.14 -14.94
CA ARG A 26 -1.31 -5.19 -16.09
C ARG A 26 -1.57 -6.59 -16.67
N PRO A 27 -0.57 -7.46 -16.92
CA PRO A 27 -0.82 -8.80 -17.45
C PRO A 27 -1.25 -9.84 -16.39
N TYR A 28 -1.23 -9.48 -15.11
CA TYR A 28 -1.49 -10.37 -13.97
C TYR A 28 -2.74 -10.01 -13.17
N VAL A 29 -3.37 -8.85 -13.42
CA VAL A 29 -4.64 -8.48 -12.76
C VAL A 29 -5.81 -9.37 -13.20
N LEU A 30 -6.87 -9.40 -12.38
CA LEU A 30 -8.10 -10.19 -12.59
C LEU A 30 -7.92 -11.72 -12.58
N LYS A 31 -6.73 -12.22 -12.26
CA LYS A 31 -6.42 -13.65 -12.17
C LYS A 31 -6.54 -14.22 -10.75
N GLY A 32 -6.89 -13.40 -9.76
CA GLY A 32 -6.99 -13.82 -8.35
C GLY A 32 -5.63 -13.98 -7.67
N HIS A 33 -4.57 -13.36 -8.20
CA HIS A 33 -3.25 -13.41 -7.59
C HIS A 33 -3.16 -12.52 -6.34
N GLU A 34 -2.20 -12.86 -5.48
CA GLU A 34 -1.81 -12.07 -4.32
C GLU A 34 -0.44 -11.43 -4.58
N LEU A 35 -0.34 -10.13 -4.34
CA LEU A 35 0.86 -9.34 -4.57
C LEU A 35 1.50 -8.98 -3.22
N PHE A 36 2.70 -9.48 -2.99
CA PHE A 36 3.51 -9.13 -1.83
C PHE A 36 4.45 -7.97 -2.19
N MET A 37 4.36 -6.86 -1.46
CA MET A 37 5.10 -5.63 -1.76
C MET A 37 5.88 -5.10 -0.55
N ASP A 38 7.01 -4.47 -0.84
CA ASP A 38 7.74 -3.66 0.14
C ASP A 38 7.03 -2.32 0.41
N ASN A 39 7.33 -1.70 1.56
CA ASN A 39 6.76 -0.45 2.04
C ASN A 39 6.91 0.73 1.07
N TYR A 40 7.94 0.70 0.21
CA TYR A 40 8.18 1.76 -0.75
C TYR A 40 7.10 1.82 -1.84
N TYR A 41 6.62 0.66 -2.26
CA TYR A 41 5.59 0.51 -3.29
C TYR A 41 4.18 0.41 -2.69
N ASN A 42 4.07 -0.01 -1.43
CA ASN A 42 2.78 -0.22 -0.80
C ASN A 42 2.11 1.10 -0.35
N SER A 43 0.81 1.21 -0.62
CA SER A 43 -0.03 2.29 -0.13
C SER A 43 -1.50 1.88 -0.05
N TYR A 44 -2.23 2.46 0.90
CA TYR A 44 -3.65 2.15 1.08
C TYR A 44 -4.48 2.33 -0.22
N GLY A 45 -4.32 3.46 -0.93
CA GLY A 45 -5.06 3.70 -2.17
C GLY A 45 -4.68 2.75 -3.31
N LEU A 46 -3.41 2.34 -3.40
CA LEU A 46 -3.00 1.33 -4.38
C LEU A 46 -3.60 -0.04 -4.05
N SER A 47 -3.57 -0.45 -2.78
CA SER A 47 -4.21 -1.69 -2.32
C SER A 47 -5.69 -1.73 -2.65
N GLN A 48 -6.40 -0.62 -2.47
CA GLN A 48 -7.82 -0.54 -2.80
C GLN A 48 -8.05 -0.70 -4.31
N LYS A 49 -7.27 -0.01 -5.16
CA LYS A 49 -7.37 -0.13 -6.62
C LYS A 49 -7.06 -1.54 -7.13
N LEU A 50 -6.04 -2.19 -6.59
CA LEU A 50 -5.67 -3.55 -6.96
C LEU A 50 -6.73 -4.56 -6.51
N LEU A 51 -7.36 -4.32 -5.36
CA LEU A 51 -8.46 -5.15 -4.88
C LEU A 51 -9.68 -5.08 -5.79
N ASP A 52 -10.02 -3.90 -6.31
CA ASP A 52 -11.06 -3.72 -7.32
C ASP A 52 -10.75 -4.52 -8.61
N LEU A 53 -9.46 -4.75 -8.89
CA LEU A 53 -8.95 -5.59 -9.98
C LEU A 53 -8.72 -7.06 -9.56
N LYS A 54 -9.43 -7.55 -8.53
CA LYS A 54 -9.33 -8.92 -7.98
C LYS A 54 -7.89 -9.35 -7.67
N THR A 55 -7.07 -8.42 -7.18
CA THR A 55 -5.68 -8.68 -6.80
C THR A 55 -5.49 -8.27 -5.35
N HIS A 56 -5.24 -9.24 -4.49
CA HIS A 56 -4.97 -8.95 -3.08
C HIS A 56 -3.55 -8.40 -2.93
N THR A 57 -3.34 -7.54 -1.94
CA THR A 57 -2.00 -7.00 -1.65
C THR A 57 -1.64 -7.24 -0.21
N VAL A 58 -0.41 -7.67 0.04
CA VAL A 58 0.14 -7.88 1.37
C VAL A 58 1.48 -7.16 1.46
N GLY A 59 1.73 -6.47 2.55
CA GLY A 59 2.98 -5.76 2.75
C GLY A 59 2.94 -4.80 3.92
N THR A 60 4.10 -4.24 4.25
CA THR A 60 4.21 -3.22 5.29
C THR A 60 3.81 -1.85 4.73
N LEU A 61 3.33 -0.96 5.60
CA LEU A 61 2.91 0.40 5.22
C LEU A 61 3.81 1.44 5.88
N ARG A 62 4.27 2.40 5.10
CA ARG A 62 5.02 3.55 5.63
C ARG A 62 4.06 4.54 6.31
N LYS A 63 4.35 4.92 7.56
CA LYS A 63 3.52 5.82 8.38
C LYS A 63 3.23 7.18 7.72
N SER A 64 4.16 7.72 6.93
CA SER A 64 4.05 9.04 6.29
C SER A 64 3.07 9.11 5.10
N ARG A 65 2.40 8.01 4.73
CA ARG A 65 1.44 8.01 3.62
C ARG A 65 0.10 8.64 4.05
N LYS A 66 -0.35 9.64 3.29
CA LYS A 66 -1.53 10.49 3.60
C LYS A 66 -2.85 9.73 3.76
N GLU A 67 -3.04 8.64 3.03
CA GLU A 67 -4.32 7.91 2.97
C GLU A 67 -4.48 6.85 4.06
N ASN A 68 -3.42 6.62 4.85
CA ASN A 68 -3.45 5.63 5.92
C ASN A 68 -4.50 6.02 6.98
N PRO A 69 -5.16 5.03 7.60
CA PRO A 69 -6.10 5.31 8.68
C PRO A 69 -5.43 6.01 9.87
N LYS A 70 -5.80 7.27 10.10
CA LYS A 70 -5.22 8.14 11.14
C LYS A 70 -5.37 7.53 12.55
N ASN A 71 -6.51 6.91 12.80
CA ASN A 71 -6.82 6.25 14.08
C ASN A 71 -5.78 5.16 14.44
N VAL A 72 -5.30 4.39 13.46
CA VAL A 72 -4.26 3.37 13.70
C VAL A 72 -2.87 3.98 13.73
N MET A 73 -2.58 4.93 12.84
CA MET A 73 -1.24 5.51 12.72
C MET A 73 -0.83 6.37 13.94
N HIS A 74 -1.76 7.15 14.49
CA HIS A 74 -1.51 8.07 15.61
C HIS A 74 -1.64 7.41 16.98
N LYS A 75 -2.24 6.22 17.08
CA LYS A 75 -2.35 5.51 18.35
C LYS A 75 -0.95 5.12 18.85
N LYS A 76 -0.57 5.63 20.03
CA LYS A 76 0.63 5.18 20.75
C LYS A 76 0.32 3.81 21.33
N LEU A 77 1.19 2.84 21.06
CA LEU A 77 1.04 1.46 21.51
C LEU A 77 2.13 1.14 22.52
N LYS A 78 1.78 0.38 23.55
CA LYS A 78 2.73 -0.28 24.43
C LYS A 78 3.20 -1.60 23.82
N LYS A 79 4.26 -2.18 24.38
CA LYS A 79 4.77 -3.50 23.96
C LYS A 79 3.67 -4.55 24.03
N GLY A 80 3.55 -5.36 22.99
CA GLY A 80 2.53 -6.40 22.89
C GLY A 80 1.12 -5.89 22.56
N GLU A 81 0.91 -4.58 22.47
CA GLU A 81 -0.36 -4.04 22.01
C GLU A 81 -0.47 -4.11 20.48
N HIS A 82 -1.64 -4.54 20.03
CA HIS A 82 -2.01 -4.64 18.63
C HIS A 82 -3.28 -3.84 18.39
N VAL A 83 -3.28 -3.04 17.33
CA VAL A 83 -4.47 -2.31 16.89
C VAL A 83 -4.63 -2.49 15.40
N TRP A 84 -5.88 -2.55 14.99
CA TRP A 84 -6.23 -2.73 13.61
C TRP A 84 -7.44 -1.90 13.26
N VAL A 85 -7.58 -1.63 11.98
CA VAL A 85 -8.80 -1.09 11.41
C VAL A 85 -8.99 -1.73 10.05
N ARG A 86 -10.24 -2.01 9.75
CA ARG A 86 -10.66 -2.33 8.40
C ARG A 86 -11.31 -1.08 7.82
N LYS A 87 -10.72 -0.56 6.75
CA LYS A 87 -11.30 0.54 5.97
C LYS A 87 -11.68 -0.03 4.61
N ASN A 88 -12.98 -0.06 4.34
CA ASN A 88 -13.58 -0.80 3.23
C ASN A 88 -13.19 -2.30 3.30
N ASN A 89 -12.58 -2.83 2.23
CA ASN A 89 -12.08 -4.20 2.18
C ASN A 89 -10.57 -4.32 2.40
N VAL A 90 -9.93 -3.24 2.88
CA VAL A 90 -8.50 -3.24 3.20
C VAL A 90 -8.32 -3.29 4.72
N TYR A 91 -7.58 -4.31 5.17
CA TYR A 91 -7.19 -4.47 6.57
C TYR A 91 -5.83 -3.79 6.81
N VAL A 92 -5.75 -2.95 7.85
CA VAL A 92 -4.52 -2.30 8.26
C VAL A 92 -4.31 -2.54 9.75
N SER A 93 -3.20 -3.18 10.09
CA SER A 93 -2.78 -3.41 11.46
C SER A 93 -1.50 -2.65 11.80
N LYS A 94 -1.33 -2.41 13.11
CA LYS A 94 -0.11 -1.87 13.72
C LYS A 94 0.10 -2.58 15.04
N TRP A 95 1.33 -3.03 15.26
CA TRP A 95 1.78 -3.64 16.51
C TRP A 95 3.19 -3.13 16.84
N VAL A 96 3.59 -3.29 18.10
CA VAL A 96 4.95 -2.99 18.58
C VAL A 96 5.53 -4.26 19.19
N ASP A 97 6.57 -4.79 18.56
CA ASP A 97 7.25 -6.03 18.96
C ASP A 97 8.28 -5.79 20.08
N LYS A 98 9.20 -4.84 19.87
CA LYS A 98 10.25 -4.46 20.83
C LYS A 98 10.12 -2.99 21.25
N GLU A 99 10.65 -2.66 22.44
CA GLU A 99 10.69 -1.28 22.92
C GLU A 99 11.54 -0.39 21.99
N PRO A 100 11.23 0.92 21.89
CA PRO A 100 12.01 1.87 21.10
C PRO A 100 13.46 2.01 21.59
#